data_AF-A0A183HB55-F1
#
_entry.id   AF-A0A183HB55-F1
#
_cell.length_a   1.000
_cell.length_b   1.000
_cell.length_c   1.000
_cell.angle_alpha   90.00
_cell.angle_beta   90.00
_cell.angle_gamma   90.00
#
_symmetry.space_group_name_H-M   'P 1'
#
loop_
_entity.id
_entity.type
_entity.pdbx_description
1 polymer ?
#
loop_
_entity_poly.entity_id
_entity_poly.type
_entity_poly.pdbx_seq_one_letter_code
_entity_poly.pdbx_strand_id
1 'polypeptide(L)'
;MDKFATLLIPTITPIGWIDYWRSLVCKNSLSALHEKLCGSTSLKPLNKSLQTFFVKEPIDEIRRSFQDLTTYCAYDVIACFELYQVLYPEFTKRFPHPVTWQGMLEIGNVYLPITKNWRKFFDNNETRANNENKTAAIGVIYAARELVEKLEKPIQSYKYDPWMWSVDWSCRRGEKFPMWYESLLRTRNLIYMPVEKLSQADVKLKSRVVPRLFGLCWGPYPLHYKTDKGWGFLTPKDSRIVLSDVPEMEEVVLRRGVKATIPVKAILSVIQQNIAEGIGDVLRTHSHSSVSIFDFHKLPHPNGEHDNVGDPISKAFQLEIEEGVLWPIRYKKEFSDLCRARNTTRFWGNYRDRFQEQVTVWLDENGDEGAIAPSIIPAGTVTRRAVHKLWLTAINPKDDQMIGTNLKSMVECPQDWHIVGADVDSQEQWIAAMLGDCCVGKGIAGATPFSNMLLAGRKTDH
;
A
#
# COMPACT_ATOMS: atom_id res chain seq x y z
N MET A 1 33.32 -19.80 15.26
CA MET A 1 32.65 -21.02 14.77
C MET A 1 31.88 -20.67 13.50
N ASP A 2 32.59 -20.16 12.49
CA ASP A 2 32.03 -19.82 11.18
C ASP A 2 32.18 -21.03 10.24
N LYS A 3 31.27 -21.99 10.41
CA LYS A 3 31.08 -23.07 9.42
C LYS A 3 29.69 -22.92 8.80
N PHE A 4 29.42 -21.75 8.21
CA PHE A 4 28.41 -21.67 7.16
C PHE A 4 29.05 -22.21 5.88
N ALA A 5 28.45 -23.31 5.40
CA ALA A 5 28.69 -24.01 4.15
C ALA A 5 29.55 -23.24 3.13
N THR A 6 30.83 -23.62 3.06
CA THR A 6 31.60 -23.50 1.83
C THR A 6 30.95 -24.46 0.83
N LEU A 7 29.92 -24.00 0.13
CA LEU A 7 29.53 -24.60 -1.13
C LEU A 7 30.79 -24.64 -1.97
N LEU A 8 31.24 -25.84 -2.31
CA LEU A 8 32.34 -26.10 -3.24
C LEU A 8 32.03 -25.39 -4.55
N ILE A 9 32.50 -24.14 -4.68
CA ILE A 9 32.55 -23.44 -5.95
C ILE A 9 33.63 -24.17 -6.75
N PRO A 10 33.32 -24.78 -7.91
CA PRO A 10 34.33 -25.38 -8.75
C PRO A 10 35.35 -24.28 -9.11
N THR A 11 36.59 -24.43 -8.68
CA THR A 11 37.70 -23.50 -8.92
C THR A 11 38.20 -23.55 -10.36
N ILE A 12 37.30 -23.65 -11.36
CA ILE A 12 37.67 -23.70 -12.77
C ILE A 12 36.54 -23.07 -13.61
N THR A 13 36.52 -21.75 -13.76
CA THR A 13 36.08 -21.08 -15.00
C THR A 13 36.80 -19.72 -15.15
N PRO A 14 37.22 -19.30 -16.36
CA PRO A 14 37.81 -17.97 -16.63
C PRO A 14 36.86 -16.78 -16.41
N ILE A 15 35.63 -17.06 -15.99
CA ILE A 15 34.49 -16.16 -15.87
C ILE A 15 34.23 -16.01 -14.37
N GLY A 16 34.18 -14.77 -13.87
CA GLY A 16 33.92 -14.49 -12.46
C GLY A 16 32.60 -15.10 -11.99
N TRP A 17 32.48 -15.42 -10.70
CA TRP A 17 31.31 -16.13 -10.15
C TRP A 17 29.98 -15.44 -10.46
N ILE A 18 29.94 -14.10 -10.48
CA ILE A 18 28.75 -13.32 -10.85
C ILE A 18 28.35 -13.60 -12.30
N ASP A 19 29.31 -13.60 -13.21
CA ASP A 19 29.07 -13.80 -14.64
C ASP A 19 28.67 -15.25 -14.94
N TYR A 20 29.24 -16.21 -14.19
CA TYR A 20 28.78 -17.60 -14.20
C TYR A 20 27.32 -17.72 -13.76
N TRP A 21 26.95 -17.13 -12.62
CA TRP A 21 25.54 -17.15 -12.16
C TRP A 21 24.62 -16.41 -13.12
N ARG A 22 25.05 -15.29 -13.70
CA ARG A 22 24.32 -14.57 -14.75
C ARG A 22 24.08 -15.44 -15.98
N SER A 23 25.07 -16.26 -16.38
CA SER A 23 24.89 -17.20 -17.49
C SER A 23 23.90 -18.32 -17.16
N LEU A 24 23.66 -18.63 -15.88
CA LEU A 24 22.69 -19.65 -15.45
C LEU A 24 21.26 -19.13 -15.31
N VAL A 25 21.04 -17.82 -15.19
CA VAL A 25 19.68 -17.23 -15.07
C VAL A 25 19.18 -16.60 -16.37
N CYS A 26 17.90 -16.26 -16.42
CA CYS A 26 17.28 -15.48 -17.48
C CYS A 26 16.28 -14.48 -16.89
N LYS A 27 15.75 -13.57 -17.70
CA LYS A 27 14.64 -12.70 -17.28
C LYS A 27 13.39 -13.55 -16.99
N ASN A 28 12.58 -13.11 -16.02
CA ASN A 28 11.30 -13.75 -15.70
C ASN A 28 10.26 -13.46 -16.79
N SER A 29 10.34 -14.16 -17.92
CA SER A 29 9.40 -14.09 -19.02
C SER A 29 9.43 -15.37 -19.84
N LEU A 30 8.28 -15.78 -20.39
CA LEU A 30 8.15 -16.96 -21.24
C LEU A 30 9.20 -16.98 -22.36
N SER A 31 9.28 -15.89 -23.13
CA SER A 31 10.25 -15.72 -24.21
C SER A 31 11.71 -15.95 -23.81
N ALA A 32 12.20 -15.33 -22.74
CA ALA A 32 13.60 -15.43 -22.34
C ALA A 32 13.95 -16.82 -21.80
N LEU A 33 12.99 -17.47 -21.15
CA LEU A 33 13.16 -18.84 -20.66
C LEU A 33 13.13 -19.84 -21.82
N HIS A 34 12.18 -19.68 -22.75
CA HIS A 34 12.04 -20.50 -23.95
C HIS A 34 13.26 -20.36 -24.87
N GLU A 35 13.72 -19.13 -25.15
CA GLU A 35 14.95 -18.88 -25.91
C GLU A 35 16.16 -19.58 -25.28
N LYS A 36 16.26 -19.56 -23.95
CA LYS A 36 17.37 -20.18 -23.22
C LYS A 36 17.35 -21.70 -23.25
N LEU A 37 16.19 -22.32 -23.05
CA LEU A 37 16.07 -23.77 -22.88
C LEU A 37 15.71 -24.52 -24.16
N CYS A 38 15.02 -23.85 -25.08
CA CYS A 38 14.45 -24.42 -26.30
C CYS A 38 14.89 -23.69 -27.58
N GLY A 39 15.66 -22.59 -27.50
CA GLY A 39 15.99 -21.76 -28.65
C GLY A 39 16.80 -22.46 -29.75
N SER A 40 17.52 -23.53 -29.43
CA SER A 40 18.22 -24.36 -30.43
C SER A 40 17.32 -25.35 -31.16
N THR A 41 16.13 -25.65 -30.61
CA THR A 41 15.28 -26.77 -31.03
C THR A 41 13.93 -26.29 -31.58
N SER A 42 13.46 -25.13 -31.12
CA SER A 42 12.19 -24.55 -31.55
C SER A 42 12.35 -23.73 -32.83
N LEU A 43 11.48 -23.99 -33.81
CA LEU A 43 11.47 -23.31 -35.12
C LEU A 43 10.62 -22.02 -35.13
N LYS A 44 10.02 -21.64 -34.00
CA LYS A 44 8.99 -20.58 -33.94
C LYS A 44 9.39 -19.43 -33.01
N PRO A 45 9.58 -18.20 -33.53
CA PRO A 45 9.90 -17.06 -32.69
C PRO A 45 8.68 -16.56 -31.91
N LEU A 46 8.87 -16.27 -30.62
CA LEU A 46 7.85 -15.68 -29.76
C LEU A 46 7.79 -14.15 -29.99
N ASN A 47 6.69 -13.66 -30.56
CA ASN A 47 6.51 -12.24 -30.84
C ASN A 47 5.73 -11.51 -29.73
N LYS A 48 6.42 -10.69 -28.94
CA LYS A 48 5.82 -9.92 -27.83
C LYS A 48 4.89 -8.78 -28.26
N SER A 49 4.91 -8.35 -29.52
CA SER A 49 4.21 -7.13 -29.92
C SER A 49 2.69 -7.22 -29.79
N LEU A 50 2.14 -8.44 -29.89
CA LEU A 50 0.69 -8.67 -29.96
C LEU A 50 -0.01 -8.76 -28.60
N GLN A 51 0.71 -9.01 -27.50
CA GLN A 51 0.10 -9.02 -26.16
C GLN A 51 -0.52 -7.66 -25.79
N THR A 52 0.16 -6.58 -26.15
CA THR A 52 -0.29 -5.22 -25.85
C THR A 52 -1.57 -4.87 -26.62
N PHE A 53 -1.81 -5.53 -27.75
CA PHE A 53 -2.99 -5.34 -28.58
C PHE A 53 -4.27 -5.72 -27.82
N PHE A 54 -4.28 -6.86 -27.12
CA PHE A 54 -5.42 -7.30 -26.30
C PHE A 54 -5.77 -6.34 -25.15
N VAL A 55 -4.81 -5.54 -24.69
CA VAL A 55 -5.00 -4.63 -23.56
C VAL A 55 -5.47 -3.24 -24.01
N LYS A 56 -4.96 -2.77 -25.16
CA LYS A 56 -5.16 -1.38 -25.60
C LYS A 56 -6.26 -1.23 -26.63
N GLU A 57 -6.43 -2.22 -27.50
CA GLU A 57 -7.32 -2.12 -28.64
C GLU A 57 -8.75 -2.55 -28.28
N PRO A 58 -9.77 -1.94 -28.89
CA PRO A 58 -11.16 -2.34 -28.67
C PRO A 58 -11.44 -3.72 -29.26
N ILE A 59 -12.50 -4.36 -28.76
CA ILE A 59 -12.89 -5.73 -29.15
C ILE A 59 -13.10 -5.90 -30.66
N ASP A 60 -13.51 -4.84 -31.37
CA ASP A 60 -13.75 -4.88 -32.81
C ASP A 60 -12.45 -4.97 -33.62
N GLU A 61 -11.38 -4.30 -33.18
CA GLU A 61 -10.05 -4.47 -33.80
C GLU A 61 -9.47 -5.84 -33.49
N ILE A 62 -9.69 -6.36 -32.27
CA ILE A 62 -9.31 -7.74 -31.89
C ILE A 62 -10.00 -8.75 -32.82
N ARG A 63 -11.29 -8.56 -33.13
CA ARG A 63 -12.04 -9.42 -34.05
C ARG A 63 -11.49 -9.36 -35.48
N ARG A 64 -11.09 -8.17 -35.96
CA ARG A 64 -10.50 -8.02 -37.30
C ARG A 64 -9.15 -8.72 -37.43
N SER A 65 -8.33 -8.68 -36.39
CA SER A 65 -7.03 -9.35 -36.33
C SER A 65 -7.09 -10.75 -35.71
N PHE A 66 -8.27 -11.38 -35.66
CA PHE A 66 -8.50 -12.62 -34.92
C PHE A 66 -7.52 -13.74 -35.30
N GLN A 67 -7.28 -13.94 -36.60
CA GLN A 67 -6.42 -15.03 -37.07
C GLN A 67 -4.97 -14.86 -36.60
N ASP A 68 -4.43 -13.65 -36.69
CA ASP A 68 -3.07 -13.34 -36.26
C ASP A 68 -2.91 -13.46 -34.74
N LEU A 69 -3.89 -12.90 -34.01
CA LEU A 69 -3.89 -12.92 -32.54
C LEU A 69 -4.06 -14.35 -31.98
N THR A 70 -4.93 -15.16 -32.58
CA THR A 70 -5.12 -16.55 -32.15
C THR A 70 -3.92 -17.42 -32.51
N THR A 71 -3.30 -17.19 -33.67
CA THR A 71 -2.04 -17.86 -34.04
C THR A 71 -0.92 -17.52 -33.06
N TYR A 72 -0.81 -16.25 -32.67
CA TYR A 72 0.10 -15.81 -31.62
C TYR A 72 -0.14 -16.54 -30.29
N CYS A 73 -1.39 -16.60 -29.82
CA CYS A 73 -1.74 -17.35 -28.60
C CYS A 73 -1.39 -18.83 -28.71
N ALA A 74 -1.62 -19.45 -29.87
CA ALA A 74 -1.27 -20.86 -30.09
C ALA A 74 0.25 -21.09 -30.02
N TYR A 75 1.06 -20.14 -30.49
CA TYR A 75 2.52 -20.23 -30.37
C TYR A 75 3.01 -20.08 -28.92
N ASP A 76 2.38 -19.21 -28.12
CA ASP A 76 2.66 -19.13 -26.68
C ASP A 76 2.35 -20.48 -25.98
N VAL A 77 1.24 -21.15 -26.35
CA VAL A 77 0.89 -22.48 -25.82
C VAL A 77 1.92 -23.54 -26.21
N ILE A 78 2.36 -23.56 -27.48
CA ILE A 78 3.39 -24.49 -27.95
C ILE A 78 4.70 -24.26 -27.20
N ALA A 79 5.13 -23.01 -27.01
CA ALA A 79 6.35 -22.70 -26.26
C ALA A 79 6.26 -23.14 -24.79
N CYS A 80 5.11 -22.98 -24.14
CA CYS A 80 4.88 -23.51 -22.79
C CYS A 80 4.98 -25.05 -22.75
N PHE A 81 4.45 -25.74 -23.76
CA PHE A 81 4.55 -27.19 -23.86
C PHE A 81 5.99 -27.66 -24.06
N GLU A 82 6.73 -27.04 -24.97
CA GLU A 82 8.15 -27.33 -25.21
C GLU A 82 8.99 -27.11 -23.93
N LEU A 83 8.74 -26.01 -23.22
CA LEU A 83 9.38 -25.76 -21.92
C LEU A 83 9.05 -26.84 -20.91
N TYR A 84 7.79 -27.27 -20.83
CA TYR A 84 7.38 -28.34 -19.93
C TYR A 84 8.11 -29.65 -20.24
N GLN A 85 8.28 -30.00 -21.52
CA GLN A 85 9.02 -31.21 -21.93
C GLN A 85 10.49 -31.19 -21.46
N VAL A 86 11.13 -30.02 -21.44
CA VAL A 86 12.52 -29.86 -20.96
C VAL A 86 12.59 -29.81 -19.44
N LEU A 87 11.65 -29.11 -18.79
CA LEU A 87 11.69 -28.86 -17.34
C LEU A 87 11.17 -30.04 -16.51
N TYR A 88 10.22 -30.82 -17.03
CA TYR A 88 9.60 -31.92 -16.29
C TYR A 88 10.59 -33.03 -15.89
N PRO A 89 11.50 -33.50 -16.78
CA PRO A 89 12.55 -34.47 -16.39
C PRO A 89 13.48 -33.95 -15.29
N GLU A 90 13.87 -32.68 -15.34
CA GLU A 90 14.68 -32.06 -14.28
C GLU A 90 13.91 -31.94 -12.96
N PHE A 91 12.61 -31.64 -13.04
CA PHE A 91 11.73 -31.61 -11.88
C PHE A 91 11.63 -32.99 -11.21
N THR A 92 11.39 -34.06 -11.98
CA THR A 92 11.27 -35.42 -11.41
C THR A 92 12.60 -35.93 -10.87
N LYS A 93 13.73 -35.60 -11.51
CA LYS A 93 15.06 -35.90 -10.99
C LYS A 93 15.32 -35.19 -9.66
N ARG A 94 14.91 -33.92 -9.52
CA ARG A 94 15.11 -33.14 -8.30
C ARG A 94 14.13 -33.49 -7.18
N PHE A 95 12.91 -33.89 -7.53
CA PHE A 95 11.83 -34.32 -6.63
C PHE A 95 11.31 -35.69 -7.06
N PRO A 96 12.06 -36.76 -6.75
CA PRO A 96 11.71 -38.11 -7.19
C PRO A 96 10.48 -38.68 -6.47
N HIS A 97 10.09 -38.08 -5.34
CA HIS A 97 8.99 -38.59 -4.54
C HIS A 97 7.62 -38.20 -5.14
N PRO A 98 6.72 -39.17 -5.41
CA PRO A 98 5.46 -38.90 -6.10
C PRO A 98 4.51 -37.98 -5.32
N VAL A 99 4.62 -37.95 -3.98
CA VAL A 99 3.81 -37.05 -3.13
C VAL A 99 4.04 -35.58 -3.46
N THR A 100 5.25 -35.16 -3.87
CA THR A 100 5.47 -33.77 -4.26
C THR A 100 4.65 -33.42 -5.50
N TRP A 101 4.63 -34.32 -6.49
CA TRP A 101 3.86 -34.12 -7.72
C TRP A 101 2.35 -34.19 -7.45
N GLN A 102 1.88 -35.20 -6.71
CA GLN A 102 0.46 -35.30 -6.34
C GLN A 102 0.00 -34.06 -5.57
N GLY A 103 0.77 -33.61 -4.58
CA GLY A 103 0.43 -32.41 -3.80
C GLY A 103 0.31 -31.16 -4.67
N MET A 104 1.18 -31.00 -5.68
CA MET A 104 1.07 -29.89 -6.63
C MET A 104 -0.17 -29.98 -7.51
N LEU A 105 -0.58 -31.17 -7.95
CA LEU A 105 -1.81 -31.38 -8.71
C LEU A 105 -3.05 -31.04 -7.88
N GLU A 106 -3.11 -31.51 -6.63
CA GLU A 106 -4.23 -31.21 -5.72
C GLU A 106 -4.34 -29.71 -5.44
N ILE A 107 -3.21 -29.02 -5.19
CA ILE A 107 -3.20 -27.56 -4.99
C ILE A 107 -3.65 -26.82 -6.26
N GLY A 108 -3.35 -27.34 -7.44
CA GLY A 108 -3.78 -26.77 -8.72
C GLY A 108 -5.26 -27.03 -9.04
N ASN A 109 -5.84 -28.08 -8.47
CA ASN A 109 -7.21 -28.53 -8.74
C ASN A 109 -8.18 -28.16 -7.61
N VAL A 110 -8.13 -26.90 -7.18
CA VAL A 110 -9.01 -26.38 -6.14
C VAL A 110 -10.21 -25.65 -6.74
N TYR A 111 -11.33 -25.70 -6.04
CA TYR A 111 -12.48 -24.85 -6.29
C TYR A 111 -13.02 -24.32 -4.96
N LEU A 112 -13.70 -23.18 -5.02
CA LEU A 112 -14.28 -22.53 -3.86
C LEU A 112 -15.77 -22.35 -4.11
N PRO A 113 -16.66 -23.04 -3.37
CA PRO A 113 -18.09 -22.86 -3.54
C PRO A 113 -18.50 -21.48 -3.05
N ILE A 114 -19.45 -20.87 -3.76
CA ILE A 114 -19.98 -19.53 -3.47
C ILE A 114 -21.49 -19.52 -3.70
N THR A 115 -22.17 -18.57 -3.06
CA THR A 115 -23.59 -18.27 -3.29
C THR A 115 -23.75 -16.81 -3.74
N LYS A 116 -25.00 -16.36 -3.92
CA LYS A 116 -25.36 -14.96 -4.18
C LYS A 116 -24.78 -13.98 -3.16
N ASN A 117 -24.39 -14.45 -1.97
CA ASN A 117 -23.68 -13.65 -0.98
C ASN A 117 -22.35 -13.10 -1.51
N TRP A 118 -21.69 -13.80 -2.44
CA TRP A 118 -20.50 -13.28 -3.13
C TRP A 118 -20.76 -11.95 -3.84
N ARG A 119 -21.85 -11.85 -4.61
CA ARG A 119 -22.23 -10.61 -5.31
C ARG A 119 -22.66 -9.52 -4.31
N LYS A 120 -23.51 -9.88 -3.35
CA LYS A 120 -23.97 -8.95 -2.30
C LYS A 120 -22.81 -8.40 -1.48
N PHE A 121 -21.81 -9.22 -1.19
CA PHE A 121 -20.61 -8.80 -0.47
C PHE A 121 -19.87 -7.71 -1.22
N PHE A 122 -19.68 -7.87 -2.53
CA PHE A 122 -19.07 -6.82 -3.34
C PHE A 122 -19.88 -5.52 -3.28
N ASP A 123 -21.17 -5.58 -3.58
CA ASP A 123 -22.03 -4.40 -3.64
C ASP A 123 -22.12 -3.67 -2.29
N ASN A 124 -22.22 -4.42 -1.19
CA ASN A 124 -22.25 -3.87 0.16
C ASN A 124 -20.93 -3.19 0.54
N ASN A 125 -19.80 -3.84 0.29
CA ASN A 125 -18.49 -3.28 0.62
C ASN A 125 -18.14 -2.08 -0.28
N GLU A 126 -18.48 -2.13 -1.56
CA GLU A 126 -18.28 -1.02 -2.51
C GLU A 126 -19.15 0.18 -2.14
N THR A 127 -20.42 -0.05 -1.79
CA THR A 127 -21.32 1.01 -1.32
C THR A 127 -20.82 1.65 -0.03
N ARG A 128 -20.42 0.84 0.95
CA ARG A 128 -19.87 1.33 2.23
C ARG A 128 -18.58 2.13 1.99
N ALA A 129 -17.67 1.64 1.16
CA ALA A 129 -16.42 2.32 0.86
C ALA A 129 -16.66 3.65 0.13
N ASN A 130 -17.56 3.68 -0.84
CA ASN A 130 -17.94 4.90 -1.55
C ASN A 130 -18.58 5.93 -0.61
N ASN A 131 -19.45 5.49 0.29
CA ASN A 131 -20.08 6.37 1.28
C ASN A 131 -19.06 6.97 2.26
N GLU A 132 -18.19 6.15 2.85
CA GLU A 132 -17.17 6.64 3.80
C GLU A 132 -16.20 7.62 3.13
N ASN A 133 -15.73 7.29 1.93
CA ASN A 133 -14.86 8.18 1.18
C ASN A 133 -15.57 9.45 0.69
N LYS A 134 -16.85 9.36 0.33
CA LYS A 134 -17.66 10.54 -0.04
C LYS A 134 -17.83 11.47 1.16
N THR A 135 -18.12 10.94 2.35
CA THR A 135 -18.20 11.72 3.58
C THR A 135 -16.88 12.45 3.87
N ALA A 136 -15.74 11.76 3.74
CA ALA A 136 -14.43 12.39 3.88
C ALA A 136 -14.18 13.50 2.85
N ALA A 137 -14.48 13.24 1.57
CA ALA A 137 -14.34 14.23 0.49
C ALA A 137 -15.19 15.48 0.74
N ILE A 138 -16.45 15.29 1.13
CA ILE A 138 -17.38 16.34 1.50
C ILE A 138 -16.84 17.14 2.69
N GLY A 139 -16.39 16.47 3.75
CA GLY A 139 -15.81 17.12 4.94
C GLY A 139 -14.59 17.99 4.61
N VAL A 140 -13.68 17.50 3.76
CA VAL A 140 -12.52 18.30 3.30
C VAL A 140 -12.97 19.55 2.53
N ILE A 141 -13.96 19.45 1.65
CA ILE A 141 -14.43 20.60 0.87
C ILE A 141 -15.20 21.60 1.73
N TYR A 142 -16.00 21.12 2.69
CA TYR A 142 -16.65 21.99 3.68
C TYR A 142 -15.63 22.78 4.48
N ALA A 143 -14.66 22.10 5.10
CA ALA A 143 -13.56 22.75 5.81
C ALA A 143 -12.81 23.75 4.93
N ALA A 144 -12.58 23.41 3.66
CA ALA A 144 -11.88 24.28 2.72
C ALA A 144 -12.67 25.56 2.41
N ARG A 145 -13.99 25.45 2.15
CA ARG A 145 -14.84 26.62 1.88
C ARG A 145 -14.94 27.54 3.09
N GLU A 146 -15.15 26.96 4.28
CA GLU A 146 -15.21 27.72 5.53
C GLU A 146 -13.88 28.43 5.80
N LEU A 147 -12.74 27.77 5.56
CA LEU A 147 -11.43 28.37 5.74
C LEU A 147 -11.17 29.53 4.77
N VAL A 148 -11.62 29.41 3.52
CA VAL A 148 -11.56 30.51 2.54
C VAL A 148 -12.33 31.71 3.08
N GLU A 149 -13.57 31.52 3.51
CA GLU A 149 -14.42 32.60 4.02
C GLU A 149 -13.80 33.28 5.25
N LYS A 150 -13.26 32.48 6.19
CA LYS A 150 -12.64 32.97 7.43
C LYS A 150 -11.32 33.71 7.21
N LEU A 151 -10.52 33.30 6.22
CA LEU A 151 -9.20 33.89 5.99
C LEU A 151 -9.18 35.00 4.93
N GLU A 152 -10.24 35.11 4.12
CA GLU A 152 -10.39 36.18 3.14
C GLU A 152 -11.11 37.41 3.71
N LYS A 153 -12.02 37.21 4.67
CA LYS A 153 -12.76 38.28 5.38
C LYS A 153 -12.37 38.30 6.88
N PRO A 154 -11.92 39.41 7.48
CA PRO A 154 -11.71 40.77 6.97
C PRO A 154 -10.22 41.01 6.63
N ILE A 155 -9.91 41.13 5.34
CA ILE A 155 -8.59 41.50 4.74
C ILE A 155 -7.46 40.48 4.96
N GLN A 156 -7.32 39.55 4.00
CA GLN A 156 -6.11 38.74 3.76
C GLN A 156 -5.46 38.15 5.03
N SER A 157 -6.28 37.72 6.00
CA SER A 157 -5.78 37.19 7.27
C SER A 157 -5.01 35.89 7.09
N TYR A 158 -5.15 35.22 5.93
CA TYR A 158 -4.29 34.11 5.52
C TYR A 158 -2.80 34.40 5.59
N LYS A 159 -2.36 35.67 5.44
CA LYS A 159 -0.95 36.04 5.58
C LYS A 159 -0.44 35.77 7.00
N TYR A 160 -1.32 35.94 7.99
CA TYR A 160 -1.06 35.73 9.41
C TYR A 160 -1.40 34.29 9.85
N ASP A 161 -1.83 33.42 8.94
CA ASP A 161 -2.12 32.03 9.26
C ASP A 161 -0.84 31.17 9.23
N PRO A 162 -0.49 30.45 10.31
CA PRO A 162 0.76 29.68 10.40
C PRO A 162 0.95 28.59 9.33
N TRP A 163 -0.13 28.11 8.70
CA TRP A 163 -0.08 27.05 7.68
C TRP A 163 -0.38 27.54 6.27
N MET A 164 -1.22 28.56 6.13
CA MET A 164 -1.74 29.01 4.83
C MET A 164 -1.00 30.20 4.22
N TRP A 165 -0.09 30.85 4.95
CA TRP A 165 0.67 32.01 4.48
C TRP A 165 1.47 31.76 3.19
N SER A 166 1.97 30.54 2.99
CA SER A 166 2.81 30.16 1.84
C SER A 166 2.02 29.51 0.69
N VAL A 167 0.69 29.55 0.73
CA VAL A 167 -0.21 28.90 -0.23
C VAL A 167 -0.68 29.93 -1.27
N ASP A 168 -1.00 29.49 -2.49
CA ASP A 168 -1.43 30.40 -3.56
C ASP A 168 -2.90 30.83 -3.39
N TRP A 169 -3.08 32.02 -2.81
CA TRP A 169 -4.36 32.68 -2.60
C TRP A 169 -4.81 33.55 -3.78
N SER A 170 -4.11 33.52 -4.93
CA SER A 170 -4.58 34.24 -6.10
C SER A 170 -5.90 33.64 -6.62
N CYS A 171 -6.80 34.51 -7.10
CA CYS A 171 -8.05 34.11 -7.73
C CYS A 171 -7.93 34.37 -9.24
N ARG A 172 -8.46 33.47 -10.05
CA ARG A 172 -8.60 33.75 -11.48
C ARG A 172 -9.63 34.84 -11.71
N ARG A 173 -9.54 35.49 -12.87
CA ARG A 173 -10.47 36.54 -13.26
C ARG A 173 -11.90 36.01 -13.29
N GLY A 174 -12.76 36.56 -12.43
CA GLY A 174 -14.17 36.17 -12.31
C GLY A 174 -14.45 35.03 -11.32
N GLU A 175 -13.41 34.45 -10.70
CA GLU A 175 -13.54 33.38 -9.72
C GLU A 175 -13.50 33.93 -8.29
N LYS A 176 -14.31 33.36 -7.39
CA LYS A 176 -14.32 33.70 -5.96
C LYS A 176 -13.41 32.83 -5.11
N PHE A 177 -13.01 31.66 -5.62
CA PHE A 177 -12.19 30.72 -4.87
C PHE A 177 -10.71 30.82 -5.28
N PRO A 178 -9.78 30.68 -4.32
CA PRO A 178 -8.35 30.76 -4.60
C PRO A 178 -7.83 29.52 -5.35
N MET A 179 -6.71 29.68 -6.04
CA MET A 179 -6.04 28.62 -6.81
C MET A 179 -5.74 27.36 -6.00
N TRP A 180 -5.42 27.50 -4.70
CA TRP A 180 -5.22 26.34 -3.84
C TRP A 180 -6.48 25.51 -3.64
N TYR A 181 -7.65 26.15 -3.54
CA TYR A 181 -8.93 25.46 -3.42
C TYR A 181 -9.26 24.74 -4.72
N GLU A 182 -9.06 25.40 -5.87
CA GLU A 182 -9.21 24.74 -7.18
C GLU A 182 -8.33 23.48 -7.28
N SER A 183 -7.13 23.53 -6.69
CA SER A 183 -6.21 22.39 -6.72
C SER A 183 -6.73 21.14 -6.00
N LEU A 184 -7.65 21.31 -5.03
CA LEU A 184 -8.33 20.21 -4.34
C LEU A 184 -9.34 19.49 -5.23
N LEU A 185 -9.82 20.12 -6.30
CA LEU A 185 -10.79 19.54 -7.22
C LEU A 185 -10.09 18.94 -8.45
N ARG A 186 -10.71 17.94 -9.07
CA ARG A 186 -10.22 17.37 -10.33
C ARG A 186 -10.49 18.26 -11.53
N THR A 187 -11.67 18.88 -11.56
CA THR A 187 -12.12 19.73 -12.67
C THR A 187 -12.72 21.04 -12.14
N ARG A 188 -12.64 22.09 -12.97
CA ARG A 188 -13.00 23.46 -12.58
C ARG A 188 -14.51 23.67 -12.46
N ASN A 189 -15.31 22.93 -13.21
CA ASN A 189 -16.77 22.98 -13.15
C ASN A 189 -17.34 22.56 -11.78
N LEU A 190 -16.52 21.98 -10.90
CA LEU A 190 -16.92 21.54 -9.57
C LEU A 190 -16.79 22.63 -8.50
N ILE A 191 -16.13 23.76 -8.81
CA ILE A 191 -15.82 24.83 -7.84
C ILE A 191 -17.09 25.31 -7.11
N TYR A 192 -18.16 25.58 -7.86
CA TYR A 192 -19.44 26.07 -7.36
C TYR A 192 -20.51 24.99 -7.18
N MET A 193 -20.16 23.72 -7.41
CA MET A 193 -21.10 22.62 -7.20
C MET A 193 -21.50 22.55 -5.72
N PRO A 194 -22.78 22.33 -5.37
CA PRO A 194 -23.18 22.06 -3.99
C PRO A 194 -22.36 20.89 -3.42
N VAL A 195 -21.87 21.02 -2.18
CA VAL A 195 -20.89 20.08 -1.62
C VAL A 195 -21.47 18.66 -1.55
N GLU A 196 -22.77 18.54 -1.32
CA GLU A 196 -23.52 17.29 -1.17
C GLU A 196 -23.57 16.47 -2.47
N LYS A 197 -23.41 17.17 -3.62
CA LYS A 197 -23.41 16.57 -4.95
C LYS A 197 -22.03 16.08 -5.39
N LEU A 198 -20.97 16.46 -4.69
CA LEU A 198 -19.62 16.00 -5.00
C LEU A 198 -19.48 14.50 -4.69
N SER A 199 -18.77 13.80 -5.56
CA SER A 199 -18.34 12.43 -5.34
C SER A 199 -16.96 12.37 -4.71
N GLN A 200 -16.55 11.21 -4.19
CA GLN A 200 -15.16 10.98 -3.78
C GLN A 200 -14.18 11.26 -4.94
N ALA A 201 -14.53 10.84 -6.15
CA ALA A 201 -13.65 10.93 -7.30
C ALA A 201 -13.32 12.39 -7.67
N ASP A 202 -14.18 13.33 -7.28
CA ASP A 202 -14.02 14.75 -7.59
C ASP A 202 -12.94 15.46 -6.79
N VAL A 203 -12.52 14.90 -5.64
CA VAL A 203 -11.64 15.55 -4.66
C VAL A 203 -10.29 14.85 -4.54
N LYS A 204 -9.21 15.64 -4.56
CA LYS A 204 -7.82 15.20 -4.39
C LYS A 204 -7.43 15.19 -2.90
N LEU A 205 -7.90 14.18 -2.18
CA LEU A 205 -7.65 14.01 -0.73
C LEU A 205 -6.16 13.90 -0.35
N LYS A 206 -5.28 13.49 -1.27
CA LYS A 206 -3.82 13.41 -1.06
C LYS A 206 -3.07 14.70 -1.41
N SER A 207 -3.77 15.82 -1.55
CA SER A 207 -3.14 17.11 -1.86
C SER A 207 -2.31 17.62 -0.69
N ARG A 208 -1.18 18.29 -0.99
CA ARG A 208 -0.32 18.94 0.02
C ARG A 208 -1.01 20.09 0.76
N VAL A 209 -2.15 20.56 0.25
CA VAL A 209 -2.96 21.56 0.92
C VAL A 209 -3.73 20.96 2.10
N VAL A 210 -4.08 19.68 2.05
CA VAL A 210 -4.93 19.03 3.07
C VAL A 210 -4.32 19.10 4.48
N PRO A 211 -3.01 18.79 4.69
CA PRO A 211 -2.39 19.00 6.00
C PRO A 211 -2.40 20.46 6.49
N ARG A 212 -2.35 21.44 5.57
CA ARG A 212 -2.39 22.87 5.91
C ARG A 212 -3.82 23.32 6.25
N LEU A 213 -4.79 22.80 5.52
CA LEU A 213 -6.22 23.02 5.75
C LEU A 213 -6.60 22.63 7.18
N PHE A 214 -6.14 21.49 7.66
CA PHE A 214 -6.41 21.03 9.03
C PHE A 214 -5.50 21.67 10.09
N GLY A 215 -4.48 22.43 9.67
CA GLY A 215 -3.48 23.02 10.55
C GLY A 215 -2.79 21.94 11.39
N LEU A 216 -2.22 20.93 10.72
CA LEU A 216 -1.60 19.81 11.42
C LEU A 216 -0.37 20.25 12.22
N CYS A 217 -0.23 19.68 13.41
CA CYS A 217 0.90 19.84 14.32
C CYS A 217 1.59 18.50 14.58
N TRP A 218 2.90 18.55 14.83
CA TRP A 218 3.69 17.45 15.39
C TRP A 218 4.15 17.84 16.80
N GLY A 219 3.56 17.22 17.81
CA GLY A 219 3.60 17.74 19.17
C GLY A 219 3.04 19.17 19.22
N PRO A 220 3.73 20.14 19.85
CA PRO A 220 3.28 21.52 19.90
C PRO A 220 3.58 22.31 18.61
N TYR A 221 4.30 21.72 17.65
CA TYR A 221 4.90 22.45 16.53
C TYR A 221 4.06 22.36 15.25
N PRO A 222 3.79 23.47 14.55
CA PRO A 222 3.05 23.44 13.30
C PRO A 222 3.84 22.77 12.18
N LEU A 223 3.17 21.94 11.37
CA LEU A 223 3.76 21.33 10.19
C LEU A 223 4.07 22.36 9.11
N HIS A 224 5.23 22.18 8.48
CA HIS A 224 5.69 22.96 7.35
C HIS A 224 6.21 22.03 6.24
N TYR A 225 5.94 22.39 4.98
CA TYR A 225 6.41 21.62 3.83
C TYR A 225 7.48 22.39 3.07
N LYS A 226 8.64 21.76 2.86
CA LYS A 226 9.72 22.25 1.99
C LYS A 226 9.84 21.37 0.75
N THR A 227 10.03 21.98 -0.42
CA THR A 227 10.08 21.24 -1.69
C THR A 227 11.26 20.26 -1.81
N ASP A 228 12.36 20.53 -1.11
CA ASP A 228 13.58 19.73 -1.08
C ASP A 228 13.67 18.75 0.10
N LYS A 229 12.90 18.97 1.17
CA LYS A 229 12.96 18.16 2.41
C LYS A 229 11.65 17.43 2.77
N GLY A 230 10.56 17.68 2.04
CA GLY A 230 9.24 17.13 2.36
C GLY A 230 8.59 17.81 3.55
N TRP A 231 7.71 17.08 4.24
CA TRP A 231 7.06 17.52 5.47
C TRP A 231 7.99 17.46 6.68
N GLY A 232 7.88 18.49 7.51
CA GLY A 232 8.58 18.65 8.78
C GLY A 232 7.79 19.58 9.69
N PHE A 233 8.42 20.03 10.77
CA PHE A 233 7.81 20.94 11.75
C PHE A 233 8.80 22.04 12.14
N LEU A 234 8.26 23.17 12.59
CA LEU A 234 9.03 24.37 12.96
C LEU A 234 9.17 24.50 14.48
N THR A 235 10.41 24.54 14.96
CA THR A 235 10.74 24.73 16.38
C THR A 235 11.46 26.07 16.58
N PRO A 236 11.26 26.79 17.70
CA PRO A 236 12.06 27.98 17.97
C PRO A 236 13.52 27.60 18.22
N LYS A 237 14.48 28.34 17.64
CA LYS A 237 15.93 28.14 17.86
C LYS A 237 16.32 28.31 19.32
N ASP A 238 15.66 29.23 20.01
CA ASP A 238 15.83 29.47 21.44
C ASP A 238 14.44 29.44 22.10
N SER A 239 14.30 28.61 23.13
CA SER A 239 13.04 28.45 23.88
C SER A 239 12.69 29.68 24.72
N ARG A 240 13.63 30.62 24.90
CA ARG A 240 13.45 31.86 25.67
C ARG A 240 12.88 33.02 24.84
N ILE A 241 12.64 32.82 23.54
CA ILE A 241 12.10 33.87 22.67
C ILE A 241 10.68 34.23 23.12
N VAL A 242 10.47 35.52 23.43
CA VAL A 242 9.19 36.07 23.87
C VAL A 242 8.44 36.68 22.68
N LEU A 243 7.10 36.59 22.68
CA LEU A 243 6.25 37.14 21.62
C LEU A 243 6.39 38.66 21.41
N SER A 244 6.83 39.41 22.42
CA SER A 244 7.07 40.85 22.33
C SER A 244 8.28 41.22 21.48
N ASP A 245 9.24 40.30 21.37
CA ASP A 245 10.58 40.59 20.86
C ASP A 245 10.73 40.16 19.39
N VAL A 246 9.69 39.51 18.84
CA VAL A 246 9.68 39.01 17.47
C VAL A 246 8.86 39.93 16.56
N PRO A 247 9.30 40.14 15.31
CA PRO A 247 8.51 40.89 14.35
C PRO A 247 7.21 40.13 14.05
N GLU A 248 6.17 40.87 13.66
CA GLU A 248 4.90 40.27 13.24
C GLU A 248 5.12 39.31 12.05
N MET A 249 5.97 39.74 11.12
CA MET A 249 6.29 39.09 9.85
C MET A 249 7.76 39.32 9.52
N GLU A 250 8.39 38.37 8.83
CA GLU A 250 9.76 38.52 8.34
C GLU A 250 9.87 38.09 6.87
N GLU A 251 10.66 38.79 6.07
CA GLU A 251 10.97 38.34 4.70
C GLU A 251 12.04 37.26 4.75
N VAL A 252 11.69 36.07 4.29
CA VAL A 252 12.61 34.92 4.16
C VAL A 252 12.82 34.57 2.70
N VAL A 253 14.03 34.14 2.40
CA VAL A 253 14.38 33.62 1.07
C VAL A 253 14.16 32.11 1.08
N LEU A 254 13.15 31.66 0.36
CA LEU A 254 12.91 30.24 0.11
C LEU A 254 13.83 29.74 -1.01
N ARG A 255 13.75 28.43 -1.29
CA ARG A 255 14.54 27.78 -2.34
C ARG A 255 14.40 28.52 -3.68
N ARG A 256 15.51 28.59 -4.45
CA ARG A 256 15.61 29.26 -5.75
C ARG A 256 15.45 30.80 -5.69
N GLY A 257 15.70 31.41 -4.54
CA GLY A 257 15.66 32.88 -4.39
C GLY A 257 14.25 33.46 -4.31
N VAL A 258 13.23 32.63 -4.11
CA VAL A 258 11.85 33.09 -3.98
C VAL A 258 11.68 33.76 -2.62
N LYS A 259 11.46 35.06 -2.60
CA LYS A 259 11.13 35.82 -1.38
C LYS A 259 9.71 35.48 -0.94
N ALA A 260 9.54 35.20 0.34
CA ALA A 260 8.24 35.00 0.96
C ALA A 260 8.20 35.63 2.34
N THR A 261 7.03 36.09 2.77
CA THR A 261 6.85 36.72 4.08
C THR A 261 6.26 35.69 5.04
N ILE A 262 7.03 35.32 6.07
CA ILE A 262 6.61 34.32 7.08
C ILE A 262 5.98 35.02 8.29
N PRO A 263 4.83 34.55 8.81
CA PRO A 263 4.18 35.10 10.00
C PRO A 263 4.83 34.58 11.28
N VAL A 264 5.97 35.18 11.63
CA VAL A 264 6.82 34.75 12.76
C VAL A 264 6.04 34.71 14.06
N LYS A 265 5.34 35.79 14.39
CA LYS A 265 4.60 35.90 15.65
C LYS A 265 3.42 34.92 15.74
N ALA A 266 2.71 34.69 14.64
CA ALA A 266 1.59 33.75 14.61
C ALA A 266 2.05 32.30 14.81
N ILE A 267 3.16 31.90 14.16
CA ILE A 267 3.76 30.58 14.34
C ILE A 267 4.20 30.39 15.79
N LEU A 268 4.91 31.38 16.37
CA LEU A 268 5.36 31.32 17.76
C LEU A 268 4.18 31.27 18.74
N SER A 269 3.11 32.03 18.47
CA SER A 269 1.89 32.06 19.28
C SER A 269 1.24 30.68 19.36
N VAL A 270 1.10 29.99 18.21
CA VAL A 270 0.58 28.61 18.18
C VAL A 270 1.44 27.66 19.03
N ILE A 271 2.76 27.75 18.91
CA ILE A 271 3.67 26.88 19.68
C ILE A 271 3.51 27.12 21.18
N GLN A 272 3.52 28.38 21.61
CA GLN A 272 3.37 28.74 23.03
C GLN A 272 2.00 28.36 23.58
N GLN A 273 0.93 28.56 22.79
CA GLN A 273 -0.42 28.14 23.16
C GLN A 273 -0.52 26.63 23.31
N ASN A 274 -0.01 25.85 22.35
CA ASN A 274 -0.04 24.38 22.42
C ASN A 274 0.71 23.85 23.66
N ILE A 275 1.87 24.44 23.98
CA ILE A 275 2.63 24.09 25.20
C ILE A 275 1.82 24.45 26.46
N ALA A 276 1.17 25.63 26.49
CA ALA A 276 0.33 26.04 27.61
C ALA A 276 -0.91 25.15 27.80
N GLU A 277 -1.45 24.59 26.70
CA GLU A 277 -2.53 23.60 26.71
C GLU A 277 -2.06 22.19 27.11
N GLY A 278 -0.77 22.00 27.41
CA GLY A 278 -0.21 20.75 27.92
C GLY A 278 0.22 19.76 26.84
N ILE A 279 0.34 20.18 25.57
CA ILE A 279 0.85 19.32 24.51
C ILE A 279 2.34 19.06 24.74
N GLY A 280 2.68 17.78 24.97
CA GLY A 280 4.04 17.33 25.27
C GLY A 280 5.02 17.54 24.12
N ASP A 281 6.29 17.79 24.46
CA ASP A 281 7.36 17.92 23.47
C ASP A 281 7.66 16.57 22.78
N VAL A 282 8.29 16.64 21.62
CA VAL A 282 8.62 15.48 20.77
C VAL A 282 10.12 15.34 20.61
N LEU A 283 10.58 14.10 20.39
CA LEU A 283 11.98 13.83 20.10
C LEU A 283 12.41 14.58 18.83
N ARG A 284 13.43 15.41 18.97
CA ARG A 284 13.95 16.23 17.88
C ARG A 284 15.12 15.51 17.22
N THR A 285 15.02 15.28 15.92
CA THR A 285 16.18 14.95 15.09
C THR A 285 17.04 16.20 14.89
N HIS A 286 18.22 16.05 14.29
CA HIS A 286 19.07 17.19 13.95
C HIS A 286 18.31 18.24 13.11
N SER A 287 18.61 19.53 13.31
CA SER A 287 18.02 20.59 12.47
C SER A 287 18.49 20.40 11.02
N HIS A 288 17.54 20.39 10.08
CA HIS A 288 17.83 20.16 8.66
C HIS A 288 17.98 21.44 7.85
N SER A 289 17.41 22.54 8.36
CA SER A 289 17.54 23.90 7.83
C SER A 289 16.91 24.88 8.81
N SER A 290 17.21 26.17 8.69
CA SER A 290 16.52 27.21 9.46
C SER A 290 15.64 28.07 8.55
N VAL A 291 14.59 28.66 9.13
CA VAL A 291 13.69 29.63 8.49
C VAL A 291 13.37 30.72 9.52
N SER A 292 13.88 31.94 9.33
CA SER A 292 13.78 33.02 10.33
C SER A 292 14.37 32.56 11.69
N ILE A 293 13.62 32.73 12.78
CA ILE A 293 13.95 32.30 14.15
C ILE A 293 13.65 30.82 14.42
N PHE A 294 13.15 30.10 13.42
CA PHE A 294 12.77 28.69 13.56
C PHE A 294 13.81 27.75 12.94
N ASP A 295 13.98 26.60 13.57
CA ASP A 295 14.61 25.44 12.97
C ASP A 295 13.54 24.51 12.38
N PHE A 296 13.88 23.94 11.22
CA PHE A 296 13.04 22.98 10.52
C PHE A 296 13.60 21.57 10.72
N HIS A 297 12.78 20.71 11.29
CA HIS A 297 13.08 19.30 11.49
C HIS A 297 12.19 18.47 10.56
N LYS A 298 12.77 17.55 9.79
CA LYS A 298 12.00 16.62 8.95
C LYS A 298 11.15 15.72 9.84
N LEU A 299 9.95 15.36 9.36
CA LEU A 299 9.20 14.26 9.97
C LEU A 299 9.98 12.95 9.82
N PRO A 300 9.94 12.07 10.84
CA PRO A 300 10.61 10.77 10.78
C PRO A 300 10.00 9.93 9.66
N HIS A 301 10.83 9.44 8.74
CA HIS A 301 10.36 8.61 7.64
C HIS A 301 10.52 7.11 7.99
N PRO A 302 9.54 6.24 7.68
CA PRO A 302 9.61 4.82 8.03
C PRO A 302 10.81 4.05 7.48
N ASN A 303 11.32 4.48 6.31
CA ASN A 303 12.48 3.86 5.66
C ASN A 303 13.82 4.44 6.12
N GLY A 304 13.83 5.40 7.05
CA GLY A 304 15.04 6.04 7.57
C GLY A 304 15.16 7.54 7.25
N GLU A 305 16.08 8.22 7.94
CA GLU A 305 16.18 9.68 7.99
C GLU A 305 16.46 10.39 6.65
N HIS A 306 17.05 9.68 5.68
CA HIS A 306 17.40 10.25 4.38
C HIS A 306 16.18 10.53 3.51
N ASP A 307 15.09 9.77 3.67
CA ASP A 307 13.89 9.89 2.86
C ASP A 307 12.97 11.02 3.30
N ASN A 308 12.26 11.62 2.35
CA ASN A 308 11.35 12.75 2.61
C ASN A 308 9.92 12.25 2.79
N VAL A 309 9.23 12.75 3.82
CA VAL A 309 7.81 12.49 4.01
C VAL A 309 6.99 13.30 3.01
N GLY A 310 6.24 12.60 2.15
CA GLY A 310 5.36 13.23 1.14
C GLY A 310 3.92 13.47 1.59
N ASP A 311 3.39 12.58 2.44
CA ASP A 311 2.02 12.62 2.97
C ASP A 311 2.04 12.29 4.47
N PRO A 312 1.82 13.30 5.35
CA PRO A 312 1.85 13.10 6.79
C PRO A 312 0.60 12.36 7.29
N ILE A 313 -0.44 12.20 6.47
CA ILE A 313 -1.68 11.47 6.81
C ILE A 313 -1.63 10.05 6.21
N SER A 314 -0.43 9.56 5.88
CA SER A 314 -0.26 8.21 5.33
C SER A 314 -0.32 7.15 6.44
N LYS A 315 -0.47 5.87 6.06
CA LYS A 315 -0.48 4.73 7.00
C LYS A 315 0.72 4.72 7.96
N ALA A 316 1.85 5.24 7.49
CA ALA A 316 3.07 5.34 8.27
C ALA A 316 2.90 6.10 9.59
N PHE A 317 2.02 7.11 9.60
CA PHE A 317 1.81 8.00 10.74
C PHE A 317 0.53 7.68 11.52
N GLN A 318 -0.04 6.49 11.31
CA GLN A 318 -1.31 6.12 11.92
C GLN A 318 -1.22 6.08 13.44
N LEU A 319 -0.12 5.54 13.96
CA LEU A 319 0.12 5.45 15.39
C LEU A 319 0.20 6.85 16.01
N GLU A 320 0.95 7.75 15.36
CA GLU A 320 1.14 9.11 15.84
C GLU A 320 -0.14 9.94 15.80
N ILE A 321 -1.05 9.65 14.86
CA ILE A 321 -2.40 10.23 14.83
C ILE A 321 -3.25 9.69 15.99
N GLU A 322 -3.20 8.39 16.25
CA GLU A 322 -3.95 7.75 17.34
C GLU A 322 -3.47 8.18 18.73
N GLU A 323 -2.16 8.33 18.90
CA GLU A 323 -1.51 8.79 20.14
C GLU A 323 -1.60 10.31 20.33
N GLY A 324 -2.09 11.05 19.34
CA GLY A 324 -2.21 12.51 19.39
C GLY A 324 -0.88 13.26 19.23
N VAL A 325 0.19 12.59 18.79
CA VAL A 325 1.47 13.22 18.43
C VAL A 325 1.31 14.04 17.14
N LEU A 326 0.57 13.51 16.16
CA LEU A 326 0.19 14.19 14.92
C LEU A 326 -1.31 14.52 14.95
N TRP A 327 -1.66 15.79 15.08
CA TRP A 327 -3.05 16.17 15.34
C TRP A 327 -3.46 17.47 14.62
N PRO A 328 -4.77 17.65 14.32
CA PRO A 328 -5.29 18.85 13.68
C PRO A 328 -5.66 19.94 14.70
N ILE A 329 -5.26 21.18 14.45
CA ILE A 329 -5.70 22.31 15.27
C ILE A 329 -7.15 22.73 14.97
N ARG A 330 -7.60 22.53 13.72
CA ARG A 330 -8.93 22.95 13.23
C ARG A 330 -9.61 21.86 12.42
N TYR A 331 -10.94 21.92 12.33
CA TYR A 331 -11.77 20.94 11.61
C TYR A 331 -11.51 19.49 12.08
N LYS A 332 -11.43 19.30 13.41
CA LYS A 332 -11.02 18.03 14.03
C LYS A 332 -11.93 16.86 13.64
N LYS A 333 -13.23 17.13 13.51
CA LYS A 333 -14.23 16.14 13.09
C LYS A 333 -13.98 15.69 11.65
N GLU A 334 -13.83 16.64 10.73
CA GLU A 334 -13.59 16.39 9.31
C GLU A 334 -12.25 15.68 9.09
N PHE A 335 -11.22 16.02 9.87
CA PHE A 335 -9.94 15.31 9.86
C PHE A 335 -10.08 13.87 10.35
N SER A 336 -10.82 13.64 11.44
CA SER A 336 -11.09 12.31 11.97
C SER A 336 -11.86 11.45 10.96
N ASP A 337 -12.88 12.02 10.31
CA ASP A 337 -13.63 11.35 9.24
C ASP A 337 -12.73 11.01 8.04
N LEU A 338 -11.80 11.90 7.67
CA LEU A 338 -10.80 11.63 6.63
C LEU A 338 -9.88 10.47 7.00
N CYS A 339 -9.34 10.46 8.23
CA CYS A 339 -8.45 9.41 8.69
C CYS A 339 -9.17 8.06 8.78
N ARG A 340 -10.38 8.06 9.34
CA ARG A 340 -11.25 6.89 9.42
C ARG A 340 -11.51 6.31 8.03
N ALA A 341 -12.01 7.10 7.09
CA ALA A 341 -12.28 6.64 5.73
C ALA A 341 -11.02 6.08 5.04
N ARG A 342 -9.85 6.71 5.23
CA ARG A 342 -8.59 6.18 4.68
C ARG A 342 -8.22 4.83 5.28
N ASN A 343 -8.50 4.59 6.55
CA ASN A 343 -8.14 3.35 7.23
C ASN A 343 -9.09 2.20 6.91
N THR A 344 -10.39 2.47 7.00
CA THR A 344 -11.46 1.48 6.79
C THR A 344 -11.51 1.01 5.34
N THR A 345 -11.31 1.91 4.36
CA THR A 345 -11.41 1.60 2.93
C THR A 345 -10.13 1.07 2.30
N ARG A 346 -8.97 1.21 2.96
CA ARG A 346 -7.65 0.85 2.40
C ARG A 346 -7.57 -0.61 2.00
N PHE A 347 -8.09 -1.51 2.85
CA PHE A 347 -8.08 -2.93 2.55
C PHE A 347 -8.93 -3.17 1.29
N TRP A 348 -10.21 -2.78 1.32
CA TRP A 348 -11.09 -2.92 0.17
C TRP A 348 -10.52 -2.35 -1.12
N GLY A 349 -9.94 -1.15 -1.11
CA GLY A 349 -9.35 -0.52 -2.29
C GLY A 349 -8.22 -1.34 -2.94
N ASN A 350 -7.45 -2.11 -2.17
CA ASN A 350 -6.39 -2.97 -2.71
C ASN A 350 -6.90 -4.33 -3.21
N TYR A 351 -8.08 -4.76 -2.74
CA TYR A 351 -8.64 -6.09 -2.96
C TYR A 351 -9.80 -6.08 -3.97
N ARG A 352 -10.48 -4.95 -4.17
CA ARG A 352 -11.66 -4.82 -5.03
C ARG A 352 -11.41 -5.32 -6.46
N ASP A 353 -10.30 -4.91 -7.08
CA ASP A 353 -9.99 -5.29 -8.46
C ASP A 353 -9.68 -6.80 -8.51
N ARG A 354 -8.96 -7.31 -7.50
CA ARG A 354 -8.62 -8.74 -7.38
C ARG A 354 -9.87 -9.61 -7.16
N PHE A 355 -10.87 -9.07 -6.47
CA PHE A 355 -12.17 -9.71 -6.28
C PHE A 355 -12.94 -9.80 -7.61
N GLN A 356 -12.96 -8.72 -8.38
CA GLN A 356 -13.62 -8.69 -9.69
C GLN A 356 -12.89 -9.52 -10.75
N GLU A 357 -11.57 -9.70 -10.62
CA GLU A 357 -10.78 -10.62 -11.45
C GLU A 357 -11.13 -12.10 -11.24
N GLN A 358 -11.91 -12.46 -10.19
CA GLN A 358 -12.28 -13.85 -9.97
C GLN A 358 -13.29 -14.33 -11.01
N VAL A 359 -12.98 -15.46 -11.66
CA VAL A 359 -13.89 -16.11 -12.59
C VAL A 359 -14.90 -16.95 -11.79
N THR A 360 -16.15 -16.47 -11.75
CA THR A 360 -17.26 -17.17 -11.11
C THR A 360 -18.06 -17.96 -12.14
N VAL A 361 -18.39 -19.22 -11.82
CA VAL A 361 -19.33 -20.05 -12.57
C VAL A 361 -20.55 -20.31 -11.70
N TRP A 362 -21.75 -20.21 -12.27
CA TRP A 362 -23.02 -20.39 -11.57
C TRP A 362 -23.75 -21.60 -12.15
N LEU A 363 -24.26 -22.47 -11.28
CA LEU A 363 -24.99 -23.68 -11.66
C LEU A 363 -26.48 -23.42 -11.86
N ASP A 364 -26.99 -22.35 -11.27
CA ASP A 364 -28.37 -21.89 -11.41
C ASP A 364 -28.44 -20.38 -11.71
N GLU A 365 -29.60 -19.94 -12.21
CA GLU A 365 -29.84 -18.54 -12.56
C GLU A 365 -30.06 -17.63 -11.34
N ASN A 366 -30.51 -18.20 -10.21
CA ASN A 366 -30.76 -17.46 -8.96
C ASN A 366 -29.46 -17.10 -8.24
N GLY A 367 -28.35 -17.75 -8.61
CA GLY A 367 -27.04 -17.64 -7.99
C GLY A 367 -26.98 -18.31 -6.61
N ASP A 368 -27.80 -19.31 -6.34
CA ASP A 368 -27.77 -20.00 -5.04
C ASP A 368 -26.58 -20.97 -4.95
N GLU A 369 -26.16 -21.55 -6.08
CA GLU A 369 -25.02 -22.43 -6.21
C GLU A 369 -24.06 -21.94 -7.29
N GLY A 370 -22.83 -21.65 -6.87
CA GLY A 370 -21.74 -21.29 -7.76
C GLY A 370 -20.39 -21.75 -7.24
N ALA A 371 -19.38 -21.57 -8.07
CA ALA A 371 -18.00 -21.86 -7.72
C ALA A 371 -17.03 -20.87 -8.35
N ILE A 372 -15.89 -20.69 -7.69
CA ILE A 372 -14.71 -20.02 -8.23
C ILE A 372 -13.63 -21.08 -8.43
N ALA A 373 -12.99 -21.04 -9.59
CA ALA A 373 -11.77 -21.81 -9.86
C ALA A 373 -10.57 -20.84 -9.77
N PRO A 374 -9.95 -20.68 -8.58
CA PRO A 374 -8.85 -19.75 -8.43
C PRO A 374 -7.61 -20.26 -9.17
N SER A 375 -6.93 -19.39 -9.90
CA SER A 375 -5.70 -19.73 -10.62
C SER A 375 -4.51 -19.77 -9.65
N ILE A 376 -4.45 -20.82 -8.82
CA ILE A 376 -3.37 -21.03 -7.86
C ILE A 376 -2.12 -21.51 -8.59
N ILE A 377 -0.97 -20.91 -8.25
CA ILE A 377 0.35 -21.37 -8.69
C ILE A 377 0.95 -22.20 -7.54
N PRO A 378 1.00 -23.55 -7.60
CA PRO A 378 1.39 -24.38 -6.46
C PRO A 378 2.79 -24.10 -5.92
N ALA A 379 3.74 -23.74 -6.80
CA ALA A 379 5.12 -23.44 -6.44
C ALA A 379 5.53 -22.03 -6.92
N GLY A 380 4.73 -21.02 -6.57
CA GLY A 380 4.93 -19.64 -7.06
C GLY A 380 6.05 -18.85 -6.37
N THR A 381 6.59 -19.34 -5.26
CA THR A 381 7.68 -18.72 -4.50
C THR A 381 8.95 -19.58 -4.52
N VAL A 382 10.10 -19.01 -4.14
CA VAL A 382 11.37 -19.78 -4.00
C VAL A 382 11.25 -20.91 -2.99
N THR A 383 10.48 -20.69 -1.91
CA THR A 383 10.15 -21.72 -0.91
C THR A 383 9.07 -22.70 -1.38
N ARG A 384 8.55 -22.51 -2.61
CA ARG A 384 7.46 -23.28 -3.23
C ARG A 384 6.15 -23.28 -2.47
N ARG A 385 5.90 -22.22 -1.70
CA ARG A 385 4.54 -21.92 -1.24
C ARG A 385 3.69 -21.54 -2.45
N ALA A 386 2.43 -21.95 -2.39
CA ALA A 386 1.44 -21.60 -3.37
C ALA A 386 1.21 -20.08 -3.40
N VAL A 387 0.87 -19.54 -4.57
CA VAL A 387 0.59 -18.12 -4.75
C VAL A 387 -0.77 -17.95 -5.42
N HIS A 388 -1.56 -17.04 -4.86
CA HIS A 388 -2.80 -16.55 -5.46
C HIS A 388 -2.99 -15.09 -5.05
N LYS A 389 -3.41 -14.22 -5.98
CA LYS A 389 -3.49 -12.77 -5.75
C LYS A 389 -4.49 -12.36 -4.66
N LEU A 390 -5.54 -13.17 -4.48
CA LEU A 390 -6.65 -12.90 -3.56
C LEU A 390 -6.62 -13.86 -2.35
N TRP A 391 -7.07 -15.10 -2.55
CA TRP A 391 -7.26 -16.12 -1.51
C TRP A 391 -6.06 -16.38 -0.60
N LEU A 392 -4.86 -16.57 -1.12
CA LEU A 392 -3.66 -16.82 -0.31
C LEU A 392 -3.06 -15.56 0.34
N THR A 393 -3.66 -14.39 0.09
CA THR A 393 -3.35 -13.13 0.78
C THR A 393 -4.49 -12.65 1.69
N ALA A 394 -5.62 -13.37 1.71
CA ALA A 394 -6.78 -13.00 2.49
C ALA A 394 -6.45 -13.12 3.99
N ILE A 395 -6.60 -12.00 4.70
CA ILE A 395 -6.37 -11.92 6.14
C ILE A 395 -7.65 -12.28 6.90
N ASN A 396 -7.50 -12.70 8.15
CA ASN A 396 -8.63 -12.78 9.07
C ASN A 396 -8.94 -11.35 9.57
N PRO A 397 -10.22 -11.01 9.79
CA PRO A 397 -10.60 -9.74 10.42
C PRO A 397 -9.96 -9.64 11.81
N LYS A 398 -9.32 -8.50 12.09
CA LYS A 398 -8.92 -8.15 13.47
C LYS A 398 -10.06 -7.44 14.21
N ASP A 399 -10.85 -6.68 13.46
CA ASP A 399 -12.02 -5.91 13.89
C ASP A 399 -13.01 -5.76 12.72
N ASP A 400 -14.19 -5.20 13.01
CA ASP A 400 -15.25 -4.90 12.03
C ASP A 400 -15.09 -3.53 11.34
N GLN A 401 -13.99 -2.82 11.60
CA GLN A 401 -13.79 -1.48 11.04
C GLN A 401 -13.31 -1.55 9.60
N MET A 402 -12.42 -2.50 9.27
CA MET A 402 -11.86 -2.63 7.93
C MET A 402 -12.86 -3.28 6.95
N ILE A 403 -13.15 -2.57 5.86
CA ILE A 403 -14.08 -3.05 4.81
C ILE A 403 -13.43 -4.18 4.03
N GLY A 404 -14.17 -5.26 3.79
CA GLY A 404 -13.77 -6.39 2.95
C GLY A 404 -12.96 -7.50 3.64
N THR A 405 -12.68 -7.42 4.94
CA THR A 405 -11.88 -8.41 5.69
C THR A 405 -12.58 -9.77 5.84
N ASN A 406 -13.90 -9.81 5.81
CA ASN A 406 -14.71 -11.04 5.90
C ASN A 406 -14.79 -11.80 4.56
N LEU A 407 -13.79 -11.68 3.69
CA LEU A 407 -13.78 -12.34 2.39
C LEU A 407 -13.91 -13.86 2.50
N LYS A 408 -13.24 -14.47 3.49
CA LYS A 408 -13.21 -15.92 3.65
C LYS A 408 -14.59 -16.51 3.97
N SER A 409 -15.48 -15.75 4.61
CA SER A 409 -16.83 -16.22 4.91
C SER A 409 -17.73 -16.27 3.68
N MET A 410 -17.29 -15.75 2.54
CA MET A 410 -18.02 -15.84 1.28
C MET A 410 -17.80 -17.18 0.56
N VAL A 411 -16.88 -18.00 1.05
CA VAL A 411 -16.77 -19.40 0.64
C VAL A 411 -17.83 -20.16 1.42
N GLU A 412 -18.92 -20.47 0.73
CA GLU A 412 -20.13 -21.05 1.30
C GLU A 412 -20.48 -22.29 0.50
N CYS A 413 -20.69 -23.41 1.18
CA CYS A 413 -21.11 -24.65 0.55
C CYS A 413 -22.64 -24.67 0.32
N PRO A 414 -23.11 -25.39 -0.73
CA PRO A 414 -24.54 -25.61 -0.95
C PRO A 414 -25.24 -26.29 0.23
N GLN A 415 -26.57 -26.29 0.21
CA GLN A 415 -27.37 -26.97 1.23
C GLN A 415 -26.93 -28.44 1.36
N ASP A 416 -26.86 -28.93 2.60
CA ASP A 416 -26.41 -30.27 3.00
C ASP A 416 -24.90 -30.57 2.85
N TRP A 417 -24.10 -29.65 2.30
CA TRP A 417 -22.65 -29.76 2.28
C TRP A 417 -22.00 -28.99 3.42
N HIS A 418 -20.82 -29.44 3.85
CA HIS A 418 -20.03 -28.80 4.90
C HIS A 418 -18.55 -28.77 4.50
N ILE A 419 -17.88 -27.65 4.80
CA ILE A 419 -16.44 -27.53 4.60
C ILE A 419 -15.74 -28.01 5.88
N VAL A 420 -14.92 -29.05 5.75
CA VAL A 420 -14.08 -29.56 6.84
C VAL A 420 -12.65 -29.11 6.59
N GLY A 421 -12.10 -28.40 7.57
CA GLY A 421 -10.71 -27.95 7.54
C GLY A 421 -10.15 -27.87 8.96
N ALA A 422 -8.84 -27.95 9.07
CA ALA A 422 -8.11 -27.75 10.31
C ALA A 422 -6.88 -26.90 10.02
N ASP A 423 -6.51 -26.06 10.98
CA ASP A 423 -5.23 -25.35 10.96
C ASP A 423 -4.24 -26.09 11.86
N VAL A 424 -2.99 -26.16 11.41
CA VAL A 424 -1.92 -26.80 12.18
C VAL A 424 -1.10 -25.72 12.85
N ASP A 425 -1.35 -25.54 14.15
CA ASP A 425 -0.66 -24.54 14.97
C ASP A 425 0.87 -24.73 14.86
N SER A 426 1.57 -23.65 14.46
CA SER A 426 3.03 -23.55 14.47
C SER A 426 3.77 -24.66 13.71
N GLN A 427 3.20 -25.17 12.61
CA GLN A 427 3.78 -26.27 11.81
C GLN A 427 5.28 -26.09 11.53
N GLU A 428 5.72 -24.88 11.16
CA GLU A 428 7.13 -24.61 10.88
C GLU A 428 8.03 -24.72 12.12
N GLN A 429 7.53 -24.32 13.29
CA GLN A 429 8.27 -24.45 14.56
C GLN A 429 8.42 -25.92 14.95
N TRP A 430 7.36 -26.72 14.78
CA TRP A 430 7.40 -28.16 15.01
C TRP A 430 8.46 -28.85 14.13
N ILE A 431 8.49 -28.54 12.84
CA ILE A 431 9.49 -29.08 11.93
C ILE A 431 10.91 -28.67 12.36
N ALA A 432 11.10 -27.39 12.71
CA ALA A 432 12.40 -26.90 13.17
C ALA A 432 12.87 -27.58 14.47
N ALA A 433 11.97 -27.79 15.43
CA ALA A 433 12.25 -28.48 16.68
C ALA A 433 12.61 -29.95 16.45
N MET A 434 11.84 -30.68 15.65
CA MET A 434 12.13 -32.07 15.31
C MET A 434 13.48 -32.23 14.60
N LEU A 435 13.79 -31.35 13.64
CA LEU A 435 15.08 -31.35 12.95
C LEU A 435 16.22 -31.04 13.92
N GLY A 436 16.03 -30.06 14.81
CA GLY A 436 17.00 -29.71 15.85
C GLY A 436 17.32 -30.90 16.77
N ASP A 437 16.30 -31.56 17.29
CA ASP A 437 16.45 -32.72 18.18
C ASP A 437 17.11 -33.92 17.46
N CYS A 438 16.76 -34.14 16.18
CA CYS A 438 17.38 -35.16 15.35
C CYS A 438 18.89 -34.93 15.18
N CYS A 439 19.30 -33.68 14.93
CA CYS A 439 20.71 -33.32 14.79
C CYS A 439 21.54 -33.54 16.06
N VAL A 440 20.91 -33.51 17.25
CA VAL A 440 21.57 -33.81 18.53
C VAL A 440 21.85 -35.32 18.67
N GLY A 441 21.27 -36.17 17.81
CA GLY A 441 21.58 -37.60 17.72
C GLY A 441 21.06 -38.44 18.89
N LYS A 442 20.19 -37.86 19.74
CA LYS A 442 19.66 -38.54 20.94
C LYS A 442 18.34 -39.27 20.70
N GLY A 443 17.65 -39.00 19.58
CA GLY A 443 16.34 -39.60 19.28
C GLY A 443 15.25 -39.27 20.30
N ILE A 444 15.40 -38.15 21.03
CA ILE A 444 14.50 -37.73 22.11
C ILE A 444 13.92 -36.36 21.75
N ALA A 445 12.60 -36.24 21.81
CA ALA A 445 11.91 -34.95 21.70
C ALA A 445 12.23 -34.06 22.91
N GLY A 446 12.45 -32.77 22.67
CA GLY A 446 12.83 -31.80 23.70
C GLY A 446 14.33 -31.76 24.02
N ALA A 447 15.16 -32.37 23.18
CA ALA A 447 16.62 -32.41 23.38
C ALA A 447 17.29 -31.05 23.18
N THR A 448 16.70 -30.18 22.35
CA THR A 448 17.13 -28.80 22.14
C THR A 448 16.33 -27.82 23.02
N PRO A 449 16.92 -26.69 23.45
CA PRO A 449 16.18 -25.66 24.18
C PRO A 449 14.93 -25.16 23.44
N PHE A 450 14.99 -25.07 22.11
CA PHE A 450 13.87 -24.66 21.28
C PHE A 450 12.73 -25.69 21.28
N SER A 451 13.06 -26.98 21.11
CA SER A 451 12.06 -28.05 21.20
C SER A 451 11.47 -28.17 22.60
N ASN A 452 12.30 -28.03 23.64
CA ASN A 452 11.84 -28.02 25.02
C ASN A 452 10.86 -26.87 25.30
N MET A 453 11.15 -25.66 24.79
CA MET A 453 10.24 -24.52 24.87
C MET A 453 8.89 -24.81 24.21
N LEU A 454 8.85 -25.46 23.05
CA LEU A 454 7.58 -25.82 22.38
C LEU A 454 6.79 -26.89 23.14
N LEU A 455 7.47 -27.83 23.81
CA LEU A 455 6.82 -28.87 24.60
C LEU A 455 6.32 -28.37 25.96
N ALA A 456 7.05 -27.43 26.57
CA ALA A 456 6.72 -26.87 27.88
C ALA A 456 5.74 -25.69 27.80
N GLY A 457 5.72 -24.96 26.68
CA GLY A 457 4.91 -23.76 26.46
C GLY A 457 3.42 -24.05 26.49
N ARG A 458 2.64 -23.11 27.03
CA ARG A 458 1.17 -23.14 26.94
C ARG A 458 0.72 -22.32 25.74
N LYS A 459 -0.47 -22.63 25.22
CA LYS A 459 -1.09 -21.86 24.12
C LYS A 459 -1.27 -20.36 24.44
N THR A 460 -1.27 -19.99 25.72
CA THR A 460 -1.32 -18.60 26.20
C THR A 460 0.01 -17.86 26.15
N ASP A 461 1.12 -18.59 25.98
CA ASP A 461 2.48 -18.04 26.00
C ASP A 461 2.97 -17.69 24.58
N HIS A 462 2.10 -17.80 23.58
CA HIS A 462 2.36 -17.62 22.15
C HIS A 462 1.51 -16.53 21.51
#